data_AF-G5KD57-F1
#
_entry.id   AF-G5KD57-F1
#
_cell.length_a   1.000
_cell.length_b   1.000
_cell.length_c   1.000
_cell.angle_alpha   90.00
_cell.angle_beta   90.00
_cell.angle_gamma   90.00
#
_symmetry.space_group_name_H-M   'P 1'
#
loop_
_entity.id
_entity.type
_entity.pdbx_description
1 polymer ?
#
loop_
_entity_poly.entity_id
_entity_poly.type
_entity_poly.pdbx_seq_one_letter_code
_entity_poly.pdbx_strand_id
1 'polypeptide(L)'
;MFYLIIAILIVSYYFFLAPKTVRNTLNMIGLVAIVALLIVLAGMSFIKLIQSPPELFIGLAMIVLTYFAIKDILTLSDKDEK
;
A
#
# COMPACT_ATOMS: atom_id res chain seq x y z
N MET A 1 -12.34 -0.92 33.82
CA MET A 1 -11.23 -0.16 34.44
C MET A 1 -10.03 -1.07 34.71
N PHE A 2 -10.17 -2.14 35.49
CA PHE A 2 -9.10 -3.08 35.83
C PHE A 2 -8.34 -3.68 34.63
N TYR A 3 -9.04 -4.15 33.58
CA TYR A 3 -8.41 -4.75 32.40
C TYR A 3 -7.54 -3.78 31.58
N LEU A 4 -7.92 -2.50 31.54
CA LEU A 4 -7.10 -1.47 30.87
C LEU A 4 -5.79 -1.24 31.61
N ILE A 5 -5.84 -1.21 32.94
CA ILE A 5 -4.65 -1.08 33.80
C ILE A 5 -3.72 -2.27 33.58
N ILE A 6 -4.27 -3.50 33.52
CA ILE A 6 -3.49 -4.71 33.23
C ILE A 6 -2.86 -4.64 31.83
N ALA A 7 -3.63 -4.25 30.81
CA ALA A 7 -3.11 -4.14 29.46
C ALA A 7 -1.94 -3.14 29.38
N ILE A 8 -2.08 -1.97 30.02
CA ILE A 8 -1.04 -0.94 30.10
C ILE A 8 0.19 -1.47 30.85
N LEU A 9 0.03 -2.21 31.94
CA LEU A 9 1.13 -2.84 32.67
C LEU A 9 1.89 -3.85 31.79
N ILE A 10 1.17 -4.71 31.05
CA ILE A 10 1.78 -5.71 30.16
C ILE A 10 2.57 -5.03 29.03
N VAL A 11 1.98 -4.01 28.40
CA VAL A 11 2.64 -3.23 27.35
C VAL A 11 3.88 -2.52 27.90
N SER A 12 3.76 -1.91 29.08
CA SER A 12 4.89 -1.21 29.72
C SER A 12 6.02 -2.19 30.07
N TYR A 13 5.69 -3.38 30.61
CA TYR A 13 6.67 -4.44 30.84
C TYR A 13 7.40 -4.85 29.55
N TYR A 14 6.68 -4.98 28.43
CA TYR A 14 7.26 -5.32 27.15
C TYR A 14 8.29 -4.29 26.67
N PHE A 15 7.98 -3.00 26.76
CA PHE A 15 8.87 -1.92 26.30
C PHE A 15 10.08 -1.71 27.22
N PHE A 16 9.89 -1.77 28.54
CA PHE A 16 10.92 -1.37 29.50
C PHE A 16 11.73 -2.52 30.09
N LEU A 17 11.13 -3.70 30.33
CA LEU A 17 11.73 -4.75 31.17
C LEU A 17 11.85 -6.13 30.51
N ALA A 18 11.23 -6.36 29.35
CA ALA A 18 11.21 -7.68 28.76
C ALA A 18 12.62 -8.14 28.33
N PRO A 19 12.99 -9.40 28.64
CA PRO A 19 14.29 -9.95 28.27
C PRO A 19 14.40 -10.07 26.74
N LYS A 20 15.64 -10.02 26.24
CA LYS A 20 15.94 -9.98 24.78
C LYS A 20 15.24 -11.10 24.01
N THR A 21 15.15 -12.30 24.57
CA THR A 21 14.49 -13.46 23.94
C THR A 21 12.99 -13.22 23.73
N VAL A 22 12.29 -12.70 24.74
CA VAL A 22 10.84 -12.42 24.65
C VAL A 22 10.56 -11.27 23.68
N ARG A 23 11.40 -10.22 23.71
CA ARG A 23 11.30 -9.10 22.75
C ARG A 23 11.52 -9.55 21.33
N ASN A 24 12.47 -10.45 21.08
CA ASN A 24 12.74 -10.95 19.74
C ASN A 24 11.56 -11.79 19.20
N THR A 25 11.00 -12.67 20.02
CA THR A 25 9.83 -13.48 19.64
C THR A 25 8.61 -12.60 19.36
N LEU A 26 8.28 -11.65 20.24
CA LEU A 26 7.13 -10.76 20.05
C LEU A 26 7.31 -9.80 18.88
N ASN A 27 8.52 -9.28 18.64
CA ASN A 27 8.79 -8.50 17.43
C ASN A 27 8.61 -9.34 16.16
N MET A 28 9.05 -10.60 16.16
CA MET A 28 8.88 -11.48 15.01
C MET A 28 7.39 -11.79 14.77
N ILE A 29 6.63 -12.07 15.82
CA ILE A 29 5.17 -12.26 15.75
C ILE A 29 4.50 -10.98 15.24
N GLY A 30 4.88 -9.82 15.78
CA GLY A 30 4.34 -8.53 15.36
C GLY A 30 4.64 -8.22 13.89
N LEU A 31 5.85 -8.52 13.43
CA LEU A 31 6.24 -8.37 12.03
C LEU A 31 5.43 -9.29 11.13
N VAL A 32 5.27 -10.57 11.48
CA VAL A 32 4.44 -11.51 10.72
C VAL A 32 2.98 -11.05 10.67
N ALA A 33 2.44 -10.56 11.79
CA ALA A 33 1.08 -10.03 11.84
C ALA A 33 0.89 -8.80 10.94
N ILE A 34 1.85 -7.87 10.94
CA ILE A 34 1.84 -6.70 10.06
C ILE A 34 1.93 -7.14 8.59
N VAL A 35 2.83 -8.05 8.26
CA VAL A 35 2.99 -8.56 6.89
C VAL A 35 1.71 -9.25 6.41
N ALA A 36 1.12 -10.11 7.24
CA ALA A 36 -0.15 -10.77 6.91
C ALA A 36 -1.28 -9.76 6.67
N LEU A 37 -1.40 -8.73 7.52
CA LEU A 37 -2.37 -7.65 7.34
C LEU A 37 -2.14 -6.89 6.03
N LEU A 38 -0.89 -6.57 5.70
CA LEU A 38 -0.55 -5.89 4.44
C LEU A 38 -0.91 -6.73 3.22
N ILE A 39 -0.66 -8.05 3.26
CA ILE A 39 -1.03 -8.97 2.17
C ILE A 39 -2.55 -8.98 1.97
N VAL A 40 -3.31 -9.08 3.06
CA VAL A 40 -4.78 -9.07 3.00
C VAL A 40 -5.29 -7.73 2.47
N LEU A 41 -4.74 -6.61 2.95
CA LEU A 41 -5.08 -5.27 2.46
C LEU A 41 -4.76 -5.11 0.98
N ALA A 42 -3.60 -5.58 0.52
CA ALA A 42 -3.21 -5.53 -0.88
C ALA A 42 -4.17 -6.35 -1.75
N GLY A 43 -4.52 -7.57 -1.33
CA GLY A 43 -5.50 -8.41 -2.02
C GLY A 43 -6.88 -7.75 -2.10
N MET A 44 -7.38 -7.21 -0.99
CA MET A 44 -8.66 -6.49 -0.96
C MET A 44 -8.63 -5.23 -1.82
N SER A 45 -7.53 -4.47 -1.77
CA SER A 45 -7.35 -3.25 -2.57
C SER A 45 -7.35 -3.58 -4.06
N PHE A 46 -6.69 -4.66 -4.47
CA PHE A 46 -6.68 -5.11 -5.87
C PHE A 46 -8.08 -5.51 -6.37
N ILE A 47 -8.83 -6.26 -5.56
CA ILE A 47 -10.21 -6.63 -5.89
C ILE A 47 -11.09 -5.37 -6.01
N LYS A 48 -10.96 -4.42 -5.07
CA LYS A 48 -11.67 -3.14 -5.12
C LYS A 48 -11.27 -2.28 -6.32
N LEU A 49 -10.01 -2.36 -6.76
CA LEU A 49 -9.54 -1.68 -7.95
C LEU A 49 -10.27 -2.21 -9.20
N ILE A 50 -10.38 -3.53 -9.35
CA ILE A 50 -11.07 -4.15 -10.48
C ILE A 50 -12.58 -3.88 -10.43
N GLN A 51 -13.18 -3.89 -9.23
CA GLN A 51 -14.59 -3.54 -9.02
C GLN A 51 -14.86 -2.03 -9.12
N SER A 52 -13.82 -1.21 -9.30
CA SER A 52 -13.99 0.24 -9.41
C SER A 52 -14.76 0.60 -10.69
N PRO A 53 -15.45 1.75 -10.69
CA PRO A 53 -16.28 2.15 -11.82
C PRO A 53 -15.49 2.14 -13.15
N PRO A 54 -16.05 1.60 -14.24
CA PRO A 54 -15.37 1.51 -15.54
C PRO A 54 -14.83 2.84 -16.06
N GLU A 55 -15.44 3.94 -15.63
CA GLU A 55 -15.06 5.32 -15.98
C GLU A 55 -13.62 5.64 -15.61
N LEU A 56 -13.09 5.07 -14.52
CA LEU A 56 -11.69 5.27 -14.13
C LEU A 56 -10.72 4.61 -15.13
N PHE A 57 -11.07 3.41 -15.61
CA PHE A 57 -10.27 2.70 -16.60
C PHE A 57 -10.33 3.38 -17.97
N ILE A 58 -11.52 3.84 -18.37
CA ILE A 58 -11.71 4.59 -19.62
C ILE A 58 -10.95 5.91 -19.56
N GLY A 59 -11.02 6.62 -18.42
CA GLY A 59 -10.26 7.86 -18.20
C GLY A 59 -8.75 7.66 -18.33
N LEU A 60 -8.21 6.60 -17.71
CA LEU A 60 -6.80 6.22 -17.87
C LEU A 60 -6.43 5.92 -19.33
N ALA A 61 -7.27 5.18 -20.05
CA ALA A 61 -7.05 4.89 -21.46
C ALA A 61 -7.02 6.17 -22.31
N MET A 62 -7.95 7.10 -22.06
CA MET A 62 -8.00 8.39 -22.76
C MET A 62 -6.75 9.25 -22.49
N ILE A 63 -6.20 9.21 -21.28
CA ILE A 63 -4.93 9.90 -20.96
C ILE A 63 -3.78 9.31 -21.79
N VAL A 64 -3.69 7.98 -21.88
CA VAL A 64 -2.66 7.31 -22.70
C VAL A 64 -2.80 7.66 -24.18
N LEU A 65 -4.03 7.64 -24.71
CA LEU A 65 -4.30 8.03 -26.10
C LEU A 65 -3.93 9.49 -26.35
N THR A 66 -4.23 10.39 -25.40
CA THR A 66 -3.87 11.80 -25.49
C THR A 66 -2.36 11.99 -25.55
N TYR A 67 -1.59 11.29 -24.70
CA TYR A 67 -0.13 11.30 -24.74
C TYR A 67 0.40 10.82 -26.09
N PHE A 68 -0.17 9.74 -26.62
CA PHE A 68 0.22 9.21 -27.93
C PHE A 68 -0.08 10.19 -29.07
N ALA A 69 -1.26 10.81 -29.06
CA ALA A 69 -1.64 11.81 -30.05
C ALA A 69 -0.72 13.04 -30.03
N ILE A 70 -0.36 13.55 -28.84
CA ILE A 70 0.60 14.66 -28.71
C ILE A 70 1.97 14.25 -29.25
N LYS A 71 2.45 13.05 -28.89
CA LYS A 71 3.73 12.55 -29.40
C LYS A 71 3.73 12.43 -30.92
N ASP A 72 2.64 11.96 -31.52
CA ASP A 72 2.50 11.82 -32.97
C ASP A 72 2.54 13.20 -33.67
N ILE A 73 1.80 14.18 -33.15
CA ILE A 73 1.83 15.57 -33.66
C ILE A 73 3.24 16.17 -33.60
N LEU A 74 3.95 15.98 -32.48
CA LEU A 74 5.33 16.48 -32.35
C LEU A 74 6.29 15.79 -33.33
N THR A 75 6.10 14.49 -33.57
CA THR A 75 6.93 13.72 -34.51
C THR A 75 6.66 14.14 -35.96
N LEU A 76 5.44 14.54 -36.29
CA LEU A 76 5.10 15.12 -37.59
C LEU A 76 5.73 16.52 -37.77
N SER A 77 5.66 17.37 -36.74
CA SER A 77 6.24 18.73 -36.78
C SER A 77 7.76 18.74 -36.94
N ASP A 78 8.48 17.77 -36.38
CA ASP A 78 9.95 17.63 -36.50
C ASP A 78 10.39 17.16 -37.91
N LYS A 79 9.46 16.55 -38.67
CA LYS A 79 9.72 16.03 -40.02
C LYS A 79 9.59 17.11 -41.11
N ASP A 80 8.88 18.20 -40.84
CA ASP A 80 8.75 19.35 -41.74
C ASP A 80 9.89 20.37 -41.58
N GLU A 81 10.75 20.24 -40.55
CA GLU A 81 11.87 21.16 -40.27
C GLU A 81 13.22 20.69 -40.87
N LYS A 82 13.25 19.58 -41.62
CA LYS A 82 14.42 19.07 -42.37
C LYS A 82 14.21 19.10 -43.88
#